data_AF-A0A846ZA60-F1
#
_entry.id   AF-A0A846ZA60-F1
#
_cell.length_a   1.000
_cell.length_b   1.000
_cell.length_c   1.000
_cell.angle_alpha   90.00
_cell.angle_beta   90.00
_cell.angle_gamma   90.00
#
_symmetry.space_group_name_H-M   'P 1'
#
loop_
_entity.id
_entity.type
_entity.pdbx_description
1 polymer ?
#
loop_
_entity_poly.entity_id
_entity_poly.type
_entity_poly.pdbx_seq_one_letter_code
_entity_poly.pdbx_strand_id
1 'polypeptide(L)'
;MKDQKVAPLDDVASTSAAPTKTDLPVITDPAAYAEEEAASGGGPAAADDDRAGIARLGDPVAVWPCAGCGRPVPQPVRGARTVRYCQDGDGACERAALEARERGVESPGLTGQVAWAWEMVDRLEGVADRLAGSLMSELSVAGVERRVADARAEAAGHIAIAQRERDASQQQAELAWRETATARARAEAAEQEAASARATADRLTAERDAARTESEQSRDEAEGAKAARIAAERERDRVASREGELLASLESARSELVSLHGRVSEAETLVEGQRVEAAAAKRTADDLRSAVRDAEAKRGQAVADRDQIQARARELEQHNWQLSRTAEELRAAVRALTAERDAARSEADRARRRVDALTALTDRHDTGPRPAVDREPPTGLHALPPMNGPVNGARGGSLLDGGDPLATDPLNRTGPFGGGGYPDRNGHRLPHAG
;
A
#
# COMPACT_ATOMS: atom_id res chain seq x y z
N MET A 1 21.61 -8.91 -9.92
CA MET A 1 22.39 -8.17 -10.92
C MET A 1 22.05 -8.75 -12.28
N LYS A 2 21.10 -8.13 -12.99
CA LYS A 2 20.75 -8.45 -14.38
C LYS A 2 20.74 -7.11 -15.10
N ASP A 3 21.60 -7.01 -16.11
CA ASP A 3 21.92 -5.79 -16.81
C ASP A 3 20.71 -5.24 -17.58
N GLN A 4 20.33 -4.03 -17.22
CA GLN A 4 19.24 -3.29 -17.83
C GLN A 4 19.80 -2.51 -19.02
N LYS A 5 19.55 -3.04 -20.21
CA LYS A 5 19.93 -2.50 -21.51
C LYS A 5 19.01 -1.30 -21.82
N VAL A 6 19.51 -0.09 -21.59
CA VAL A 6 18.83 1.17 -21.93
C VAL A 6 19.03 1.44 -23.43
N ALA A 7 17.94 1.50 -24.19
CA ALA A 7 17.94 1.92 -25.58
C ALA A 7 18.01 3.46 -25.69
N PRO A 8 18.66 4.02 -26.72
CA PRO A 8 18.67 5.46 -26.98
C PRO A 8 17.35 5.87 -27.65
N LEU A 9 16.69 6.88 -27.10
CA LEU A 9 15.59 7.58 -27.75
C LEU A 9 16.18 8.64 -28.66
N ASP A 10 16.44 8.27 -29.92
CA ASP A 10 16.35 9.19 -31.04
C ASP A 10 14.92 9.09 -31.56
N ASP A 11 14.14 10.17 -31.44
CA ASP A 11 13.04 10.39 -32.38
C ASP A 11 12.87 11.87 -32.71
N VAL A 12 12.96 12.07 -34.01
CA VAL A 12 13.07 13.33 -34.75
C VAL A 12 11.67 13.87 -34.98
N ALA A 13 11.34 15.04 -34.42
CA ALA A 13 10.17 15.80 -34.87
C ALA A 13 10.57 16.73 -36.00
N SER A 14 10.23 16.28 -37.22
CA SER A 14 10.39 16.99 -38.48
C SER A 14 9.68 18.33 -38.53
N THR A 15 10.42 19.32 -39.01
CA THR A 15 9.96 20.53 -39.70
C THR A 15 8.82 20.23 -40.67
N SER A 16 7.67 20.89 -40.52
CA SER A 16 6.67 21.02 -41.59
C SER A 16 6.66 22.47 -42.05
N ALA A 17 7.14 22.65 -43.28
CA ALA A 17 7.04 23.87 -44.06
C ALA A 17 5.60 24.02 -44.62
N ALA A 18 5.27 25.28 -44.92
CA ALA A 18 4.00 25.81 -45.38
C ALA A 18 3.33 25.13 -46.60
N PRO A 19 2.04 25.47 -46.83
CA PRO A 19 1.57 25.90 -48.15
C PRO A 19 0.89 27.29 -48.06
N THR A 20 1.42 28.32 -48.72
CA THR A 20 0.91 28.90 -49.99
C THR A 20 -0.62 29.08 -50.13
N LYS A 21 -1.03 30.36 -50.21
CA LYS A 21 -1.76 30.98 -51.34
C LYS A 21 -3.25 30.65 -51.52
N THR A 22 -4.11 31.65 -51.29
CA THR A 22 -5.45 31.98 -51.88
C THR A 22 -6.22 32.80 -50.82
N ASP A 23 -6.98 33.85 -51.05
CA ASP A 23 -7.32 34.68 -52.19
C ASP A 23 -7.80 36.03 -51.61
N LEU A 24 -7.44 37.13 -52.27
CA LEU A 24 -8.01 38.45 -52.05
C LEU A 24 -9.40 38.49 -52.69
N PRO A 25 -10.44 39.07 -52.06
CA PRO A 25 -11.63 39.46 -52.81
C PRO A 25 -11.28 40.65 -53.70
N VAL A 26 -11.21 40.36 -55.00
CA VAL A 26 -11.24 41.32 -56.11
C VAL A 26 -12.55 42.11 -56.03
N ILE A 27 -12.44 43.42 -55.80
CA ILE A 27 -13.52 44.37 -56.06
C ILE A 27 -13.64 44.44 -57.58
N THR A 28 -14.68 43.79 -58.12
CA THR A 28 -15.07 43.90 -59.52
C THR A 28 -15.99 45.11 -59.66
N ASP A 29 -15.56 46.08 -60.46
CA ASP A 29 -16.47 46.96 -61.18
C ASP A 29 -17.46 46.11 -62.01
N PRO A 30 -18.74 46.48 -62.03
CA PRO A 30 -19.60 46.20 -63.18
C PRO A 30 -19.80 47.48 -63.97
N ALA A 31 -19.02 47.61 -65.04
CA ALA A 31 -19.44 48.37 -66.20
C ALA A 31 -20.35 47.48 -67.07
N ALA A 32 -21.47 48.09 -67.48
CA ALA A 32 -22.06 48.02 -68.82
C ALA A 32 -23.28 47.10 -69.09
N TYR A 33 -24.14 47.69 -69.93
CA TYR A 33 -25.26 47.15 -70.72
C TYR A 33 -26.55 46.85 -69.93
N ALA A 34 -27.74 47.22 -70.36
CA ALA A 34 -28.25 47.66 -71.66
C ALA A 34 -29.56 48.45 -71.40
N GLU A 35 -29.92 49.44 -72.23
CA GLU A 35 -31.03 49.34 -73.21
C GLU A 35 -32.41 49.30 -72.50
N GLU A 36 -33.43 50.09 -72.83
CA GLU A 36 -33.84 50.56 -74.14
C GLU A 36 -35.02 51.52 -73.95
N GLU A 37 -35.08 52.50 -74.85
CA GLU A 37 -36.27 52.93 -75.58
C GLU A 37 -37.43 53.75 -75.00
N ALA A 38 -37.73 54.73 -75.86
CA ALA A 38 -39.04 55.22 -76.31
C ALA A 38 -39.64 56.37 -75.50
N ALA A 39 -40.12 57.45 -76.11
CA ALA A 39 -40.17 57.91 -77.50
C ALA A 39 -40.89 59.28 -77.48
N SER A 40 -40.73 60.06 -78.55
CA SER A 40 -41.78 60.89 -79.18
C SER A 40 -42.37 62.06 -78.36
N GLY A 41 -42.56 63.27 -78.86
CA GLY A 41 -42.43 63.88 -80.19
C GLY A 41 -42.33 65.40 -79.96
N GLY A 42 -41.83 66.20 -80.90
CA GLY A 42 -42.52 66.49 -82.15
C GLY A 42 -43.57 67.58 -81.93
N GLY A 43 -43.32 68.80 -82.43
CA GLY A 43 -44.26 69.95 -82.43
C GLY A 43 -45.56 69.68 -83.22
N PRO A 44 -46.46 70.67 -83.45
CA PRO A 44 -46.14 71.93 -84.12
C PRO A 44 -47.02 73.15 -83.73
N ALA A 45 -46.87 74.21 -84.53
CA ALA A 45 -47.58 75.48 -84.57
C ALA A 45 -49.13 75.43 -84.59
N ALA A 46 -49.71 76.53 -84.11
CA ALA A 46 -50.97 77.15 -84.55
C ALA A 46 -50.76 78.67 -84.30
N ALA A 47 -50.66 79.59 -85.26
CA ALA A 47 -51.50 79.88 -86.43
C ALA A 47 -52.98 80.04 -86.05
N ASP A 48 -53.60 81.10 -86.56
CA ASP A 48 -54.97 81.61 -86.33
C ASP A 48 -55.03 82.71 -85.22
N ASP A 49 -55.57 83.90 -85.44
CA ASP A 49 -56.34 84.39 -86.57
C ASP A 49 -56.34 85.93 -86.59
N ASP A 50 -56.17 86.48 -87.78
CA ASP A 50 -56.52 87.84 -88.14
C ASP A 50 -58.03 88.02 -87.98
N ARG A 51 -58.49 88.99 -87.18
CA ARG A 51 -59.79 89.62 -87.45
C ARG A 51 -59.88 91.08 -87.06
N ALA A 52 -59.38 91.89 -87.98
CA ALA A 52 -60.06 93.05 -88.54
C ALA A 52 -61.44 93.38 -87.93
N GLY A 53 -61.47 94.43 -87.11
CA GLY A 53 -62.65 95.27 -86.90
C GLY A 53 -62.61 96.47 -87.84
N ILE A 54 -62.68 96.21 -89.15
CA ILE A 54 -63.01 97.23 -90.15
C ILE A 54 -64.40 97.75 -89.77
N ALA A 55 -64.48 99.03 -89.38
CA ALA A 55 -65.74 99.69 -89.09
C ALA A 55 -66.68 99.51 -90.28
N ARG A 56 -67.80 98.80 -90.07
CA ARG A 56 -68.87 98.74 -91.05
C ARG A 56 -69.41 100.15 -91.23
N LEU A 57 -69.42 100.62 -92.48
CA LEU A 57 -70.11 101.82 -92.93
C LEU A 57 -71.61 101.65 -92.57
N GLY A 58 -72.04 102.13 -91.40
CA GLY A 58 -73.43 102.05 -90.94
C GLY A 58 -73.66 101.67 -89.47
N ASP A 59 -72.64 101.39 -88.66
CA ASP A 59 -72.82 101.26 -87.21
C ASP A 59 -73.18 102.62 -86.60
N PRO A 60 -74.14 102.71 -85.65
CA PRO A 60 -74.50 103.97 -85.03
C PRO A 60 -73.31 104.44 -84.20
N VAL A 61 -72.50 105.35 -84.78
CA VAL A 61 -71.53 106.11 -84.02
C VAL A 61 -72.33 106.76 -82.90
N ALA A 62 -72.10 106.34 -81.66
CA ALA A 62 -72.70 106.99 -80.51
C ALA A 62 -72.14 108.41 -80.51
N VAL A 63 -72.94 109.36 -80.97
CA VAL A 63 -72.58 110.76 -80.99
C VAL A 63 -72.91 111.31 -79.61
N TRP A 64 -71.89 111.63 -78.83
CA TRP A 64 -72.08 112.26 -77.53
C TRP A 64 -71.85 113.76 -77.65
N PRO A 65 -72.65 114.61 -76.99
CA PRO A 65 -72.36 116.03 -76.93
C PRO A 65 -71.02 116.24 -76.22
N CYS A 66 -70.14 117.03 -76.82
CA CYS A 66 -68.86 117.46 -76.26
C CYS A 66 -69.11 118.04 -74.86
N ALA A 67 -68.38 117.56 -73.86
CA ALA A 67 -68.55 118.03 -72.49
C ALA A 67 -68.24 119.52 -72.30
N GLY A 68 -67.49 120.14 -73.23
CA GLY A 68 -67.18 121.57 -73.20
C GLY A 68 -68.18 122.46 -73.95
N CYS A 69 -68.53 122.12 -75.20
CA CYS A 69 -69.32 123.00 -76.08
C CYS A 69 -70.65 122.40 -76.58
N GLY A 70 -70.95 121.15 -76.21
CA GLY A 70 -72.16 120.44 -76.65
C GLY A 70 -72.15 119.93 -78.09
N ARG A 71 -71.09 120.18 -78.88
CA ARG A 71 -70.99 119.69 -80.27
C ARG A 71 -70.99 118.16 -80.34
N PRO A 72 -71.63 117.56 -81.34
CA PRO A 72 -71.61 116.11 -81.53
C PRO A 72 -70.17 115.58 -81.74
N VAL A 73 -69.68 114.74 -80.82
CA VAL A 73 -68.37 114.07 -80.90
C VAL A 73 -68.56 112.60 -81.25
N PRO A 74 -67.93 112.10 -82.34
CA PRO A 74 -67.92 110.68 -82.68
C PRO A 74 -67.21 109.86 -81.60
N GLN A 75 -67.91 108.89 -80.97
CA GLN A 75 -67.23 107.92 -80.09
C GLN A 75 -66.57 106.81 -80.91
N PRO A 76 -65.35 106.36 -80.53
CA PRO A 76 -64.73 105.20 -81.16
C PRO A 76 -65.52 103.92 -80.82
N VAL A 77 -65.75 103.08 -81.82
CA VAL A 77 -66.55 101.86 -81.67
C VAL A 77 -65.69 100.78 -81.00
N ARG A 78 -65.89 100.61 -79.68
CA ARG A 78 -65.35 99.55 -78.80
C ARG A 78 -63.85 99.64 -78.45
N GLY A 79 -63.54 99.73 -77.16
CA GLY A 79 -62.23 99.42 -76.55
C GLY A 79 -61.21 100.56 -76.51
N ALA A 80 -61.40 101.63 -77.27
CA ALA A 80 -60.61 102.86 -77.13
C ALA A 80 -61.26 103.80 -76.09
N ARG A 81 -60.43 104.67 -75.47
CA ARG A 81 -60.89 105.65 -74.47
C ARG A 81 -62.02 106.50 -75.04
N THR A 82 -63.09 106.67 -74.27
CA THR A 82 -64.21 107.55 -74.64
C THR A 82 -63.71 108.97 -74.86
N VAL A 83 -63.95 109.52 -76.04
CA VAL A 83 -63.51 110.87 -76.42
C VAL A 83 -64.53 111.87 -75.90
N ARG A 84 -64.24 112.54 -74.79
CA ARG A 84 -65.21 113.43 -74.11
C ARG A 84 -65.28 114.85 -74.67
N TYR A 85 -64.21 115.29 -75.34
CA TYR A 85 -64.10 116.63 -75.90
C TYR A 85 -63.91 116.56 -77.42
N CYS A 86 -64.47 117.52 -78.15
CA CYS A 86 -64.21 117.62 -79.59
C CYS A 86 -62.72 117.90 -79.82
N GLN A 87 -62.12 117.19 -80.79
CA GLN A 87 -60.71 117.38 -81.17
C GLN A 87 -60.49 118.63 -82.03
N ASP A 88 -61.54 119.42 -82.30
CA ASP A 88 -61.46 120.67 -83.04
C ASP A 88 -60.54 121.68 -82.32
N GLY A 89 -59.43 122.07 -82.95
CA GLY A 89 -58.55 123.15 -82.52
C GLY A 89 -57.52 122.80 -81.43
N ASP A 90 -56.73 121.73 -81.61
CA ASP A 90 -55.62 121.33 -80.70
C ASP A 90 -56.04 121.19 -79.23
N GLY A 91 -57.21 120.60 -78.97
CA GLY A 91 -57.74 120.45 -77.61
C GLY A 91 -58.21 121.76 -76.98
N ALA A 92 -58.46 122.82 -77.76
CA ALA A 92 -58.99 124.08 -77.25
C ALA A 92 -60.30 123.89 -76.45
N CYS A 93 -61.16 122.95 -76.84
CA CYS A 93 -62.40 122.69 -76.10
C CYS A 93 -62.17 121.97 -74.77
N GLU A 94 -61.19 121.06 -74.70
CA GLU A 94 -60.76 120.43 -73.46
C GLU A 94 -60.12 121.45 -72.52
N ARG A 95 -59.22 122.31 -73.04
CA ARG A 95 -58.60 123.41 -72.29
C ARG A 95 -59.61 124.44 -71.79
N ALA A 96 -60.55 124.87 -72.63
CA ALA A 96 -61.60 125.81 -72.24
C ALA A 96 -62.55 125.22 -71.20
N ALA A 97 -62.85 123.92 -71.28
CA ALA A 97 -63.62 123.21 -70.27
C ALA A 97 -62.84 123.07 -68.96
N LEU A 98 -61.52 122.81 -69.02
CA LEU A 98 -60.62 122.83 -67.87
C LEU A 98 -60.57 124.22 -67.21
N GLU A 99 -60.34 125.30 -67.96
CA GLU A 99 -60.36 126.67 -67.44
C GLU A 99 -61.73 127.08 -66.86
N ALA A 100 -62.83 126.61 -67.46
CA ALA A 100 -64.18 126.83 -66.90
C ALA A 100 -64.39 126.05 -65.60
N ARG A 101 -63.84 124.84 -65.49
CA ARG A 101 -63.87 124.02 -64.27
C ARG A 101 -62.98 124.61 -63.19
N GLU A 102 -61.77 125.05 -63.51
CA GLU A 102 -60.83 125.66 -62.58
C GLU A 102 -61.43 126.94 -61.96
N ARG A 103 -62.03 127.80 -62.80
CA ARG A 103 -62.85 128.93 -62.32
C ARG A 103 -64.06 128.50 -61.48
N GLY A 104 -64.66 127.36 -61.80
CA GLY A 104 -65.76 126.78 -61.05
C GLY A 104 -65.35 126.27 -59.67
N VAL A 105 -64.21 125.59 -59.57
CA VAL A 105 -63.62 125.08 -58.32
C VAL A 105 -63.23 126.22 -57.38
N GLU A 106 -62.73 127.33 -57.93
CA GLU A 106 -62.39 128.54 -57.17
C GLU A 106 -63.61 129.44 -56.85
N SER A 107 -64.81 129.10 -57.35
CA SER A 107 -66.03 129.88 -57.07
C SER A 107 -66.58 129.54 -55.68
N PRO A 108 -66.75 130.54 -54.78
CA PRO A 108 -67.30 130.29 -53.45
C PRO A 108 -68.77 129.85 -53.52
N GLY A 109 -69.10 128.75 -52.82
CA GLY A 109 -70.47 128.24 -52.69
C GLY A 109 -70.72 126.91 -53.39
N LEU A 110 -71.99 126.63 -53.69
CA LEU A 110 -72.47 125.36 -54.23
C LEU A 110 -71.83 124.98 -55.59
N THR A 111 -71.44 125.97 -56.39
CA THR A 111 -70.81 125.74 -57.71
C THR A 111 -69.40 125.13 -57.59
N GLY A 112 -68.60 125.57 -56.62
CA GLY A 112 -67.29 124.99 -56.34
C GLY A 112 -67.38 123.59 -55.75
N GLN A 113 -68.39 123.32 -54.92
CA GLN A 113 -68.66 121.97 -54.40
C GLN A 113 -69.04 120.99 -55.51
N VAL A 114 -69.85 121.45 -56.49
CA VAL A 114 -70.20 120.62 -57.66
C VAL A 114 -68.99 120.39 -58.55
N ALA A 115 -68.16 121.40 -58.80
CA ALA A 115 -66.94 121.26 -59.61
C ALA A 115 -65.93 120.28 -58.97
N TRP A 116 -65.73 120.38 -57.65
CA TRP A 116 -64.90 119.42 -56.89
C TRP A 116 -65.46 118.00 -56.90
N ALA A 117 -66.79 117.85 -56.81
CA ALA A 117 -67.43 116.55 -56.92
C ALA A 117 -67.18 115.89 -58.29
N TRP A 118 -67.19 116.67 -59.37
CA TRP A 118 -66.85 116.18 -60.71
C TRP A 118 -65.38 115.76 -60.86
N GLU A 119 -64.44 116.50 -60.26
CA GLU A 119 -63.02 116.10 -60.26
C GLU A 119 -62.81 114.77 -59.51
N MET A 120 -63.50 114.58 -58.38
CA MET A 120 -63.46 113.32 -57.64
C MET A 120 -64.01 112.16 -58.49
N VAL A 121 -65.07 112.40 -59.26
CA VAL A 121 -65.62 111.42 -60.20
C VAL A 121 -64.60 111.05 -61.28
N ASP A 122 -63.95 112.02 -61.92
CA ASP A 122 -62.91 111.75 -62.94
C ASP A 122 -61.72 110.96 -62.35
N ARG A 123 -61.33 111.24 -61.09
CA ARG A 123 -60.28 110.48 -60.39
C ARG A 123 -60.73 109.04 -60.08
N LEU A 124 -61.98 108.85 -59.65
CA LEU A 124 -62.56 107.53 -59.42
C LEU A 124 -62.65 106.74 -60.72
N GLU A 125 -63.02 107.37 -61.82
CA GLU A 125 -63.03 106.76 -63.16
C GLU A 125 -61.61 106.36 -63.60
N GLY A 126 -60.60 107.22 -63.40
CA GLY A 126 -59.20 106.86 -63.71
C GLY A 126 -58.62 105.76 -62.81
N VAL A 127 -59.14 105.57 -61.59
CA VAL A 127 -58.84 104.41 -60.75
C VAL A 127 -59.58 103.18 -61.26
N ALA A 128 -60.86 103.32 -61.63
CA ALA A 128 -61.67 102.25 -62.21
C ALA A 128 -61.07 101.73 -63.51
N ASP A 129 -60.55 102.58 -64.39
CA ASP A 129 -59.89 102.19 -65.64
C ASP A 129 -58.58 101.43 -65.39
N ARG A 130 -57.80 101.83 -64.38
CA ARG A 130 -56.56 101.10 -64.01
C ARG A 130 -56.88 99.75 -63.39
N LEU A 131 -57.91 99.68 -62.56
CA LEU A 131 -58.42 98.43 -62.01
C LEU A 131 -59.01 97.54 -63.11
N ALA A 132 -59.75 98.11 -64.06
CA ALA A 132 -60.27 97.39 -65.21
C ALA A 132 -59.13 96.86 -66.09
N GLY A 133 -58.09 97.67 -66.35
CA GLY A 133 -56.91 97.27 -67.10
C GLY A 133 -56.11 96.16 -66.41
N SER A 134 -55.90 96.24 -65.09
CA SER A 134 -55.23 95.18 -64.33
C SER A 134 -56.07 93.91 -64.25
N LEU A 135 -57.39 94.04 -64.03
CA LEU A 135 -58.32 92.91 -64.07
C LEU A 135 -58.38 92.28 -65.45
N MET A 136 -58.38 93.07 -66.53
CA MET A 136 -58.37 92.56 -67.90
C MET A 136 -57.04 91.90 -68.25
N SER A 137 -55.89 92.39 -67.76
CA SER A 137 -54.62 91.68 -67.94
C SER A 137 -54.54 90.38 -67.15
N GLU A 138 -55.05 90.38 -65.91
CA GLU A 138 -55.06 89.20 -65.02
C GLU A 138 -56.10 88.16 -65.42
N LEU A 139 -57.26 88.59 -65.94
CA LEU A 139 -58.35 87.74 -66.43
C LEU A 139 -58.27 87.47 -67.93
N SER A 140 -57.32 88.08 -68.65
CA SER A 140 -57.01 87.68 -70.02
C SER A 140 -56.57 86.23 -70.04
N VAL A 141 -56.80 85.55 -71.17
CA VAL A 141 -56.37 84.15 -71.37
C VAL A 141 -54.88 84.00 -71.03
N ALA A 142 -54.03 84.93 -71.48
CA ALA A 142 -52.60 84.94 -71.18
C ALA A 142 -52.27 85.11 -69.68
N GLY A 143 -53.02 85.94 -68.96
CA GLY A 143 -52.86 86.14 -67.51
C GLY A 143 -53.26 84.89 -66.71
N VAL A 144 -54.35 84.23 -67.10
CA VAL A 144 -54.79 82.96 -66.50
C VAL A 144 -53.80 81.85 -66.81
N GLU A 145 -53.33 81.74 -68.05
CA GLU A 145 -52.31 80.76 -68.44
C GLU A 145 -51.01 80.93 -67.67
N ARG A 146 -50.58 82.18 -67.44
CA ARG A 146 -49.41 82.47 -66.58
C ARG A 146 -49.65 82.00 -65.14
N ARG A 147 -50.79 82.32 -64.53
CA ARG A 147 -51.11 81.85 -63.16
C ARG A 147 -51.21 80.33 -63.07
N VAL A 148 -51.75 79.69 -64.11
CA VAL A 148 -51.79 78.22 -64.20
C VAL A 148 -50.38 77.66 -64.37
N ALA A 149 -49.51 78.31 -65.15
CA ALA A 149 -48.11 77.90 -65.32
C ALA A 149 -47.32 78.06 -64.01
N ASP A 150 -47.48 79.17 -63.29
CA ASP A 150 -46.87 79.41 -61.98
C ASP A 150 -47.35 78.37 -60.96
N ALA A 151 -48.67 78.12 -60.88
CA ALA A 151 -49.23 77.09 -60.01
C ALA A 151 -48.75 75.68 -60.37
N ARG A 152 -48.60 75.37 -61.67
CA ARG A 152 -48.01 74.09 -62.13
C ARG A 152 -46.53 74.00 -61.77
N ALA A 153 -45.78 75.09 -61.84
CA ALA A 153 -44.37 75.14 -61.45
C ALA A 153 -44.20 74.96 -59.94
N GLU A 154 -45.02 75.62 -59.12
CA GLU A 154 -45.06 75.43 -57.67
C GLU A 154 -45.44 73.99 -57.31
N ALA A 155 -46.48 73.43 -57.93
CA ALA A 155 -46.88 72.05 -57.73
C ALA A 155 -45.77 71.06 -58.12
N ALA A 156 -45.09 71.28 -59.25
CA ALA A 156 -43.94 70.49 -59.67
C ALA A 156 -42.78 70.61 -58.66
N GLY A 157 -42.55 71.81 -58.11
CA GLY A 157 -41.58 72.04 -57.03
C GLY A 157 -41.90 71.24 -55.77
N HIS A 158 -43.15 71.25 -55.32
CA HIS A 158 -43.60 70.47 -54.16
C HIS A 158 -43.48 68.96 -54.39
N ILE A 159 -43.83 68.46 -55.58
CA ILE A 159 -43.66 67.05 -55.93
C ILE A 159 -42.18 66.65 -55.91
N ALA A 160 -41.29 67.49 -56.45
CA ALA A 160 -39.85 67.24 -56.44
C ALA A 160 -39.27 67.22 -55.01
N ILE A 161 -39.76 68.09 -54.11
CA ILE A 161 -39.39 68.05 -52.68
C ILE A 161 -39.88 66.75 -52.03
N ALA A 162 -41.15 66.39 -52.22
CA ALA A 162 -41.72 65.17 -51.65
C ALA A 162 -41.04 63.89 -52.15
N GLN A 163 -40.62 63.87 -53.42
CA GLN A 163 -39.84 62.76 -53.99
C GLN A 163 -38.46 62.67 -53.33
N ARG A 164 -37.74 63.78 -53.21
CA ARG A 164 -36.43 63.80 -52.51
C ARG A 164 -36.53 63.39 -51.04
N GLU A 165 -37.57 63.83 -50.33
CA GLU A 165 -37.81 63.43 -48.94
C GLU A 165 -38.14 61.94 -48.81
N ARG A 166 -38.93 61.39 -49.76
CA ARG A 166 -39.22 59.96 -49.83
C ARG A 166 -37.94 59.16 -50.09
N ASP A 167 -37.14 59.57 -51.07
CA ASP A 167 -35.90 58.88 -51.43
C ASP A 167 -34.89 58.93 -50.27
N ALA A 168 -34.77 60.08 -49.60
CA ALA A 168 -33.96 60.21 -48.39
C ALA A 168 -34.45 59.30 -47.25
N SER A 169 -35.77 59.21 -47.05
CA SER A 169 -36.38 58.32 -46.04
C SER A 169 -36.15 56.85 -46.36
N GLN A 170 -36.24 56.47 -47.65
CA GLN A 170 -35.96 55.10 -48.11
C GLN A 170 -34.49 54.73 -47.88
N GLN A 171 -33.55 55.61 -48.24
CA GLN A 171 -32.12 55.40 -47.99
C GLN A 171 -31.82 55.27 -46.49
N GLN A 172 -32.40 56.12 -45.65
CA GLN A 172 -32.26 56.03 -44.20
C GLN A 172 -32.82 54.70 -43.65
N ALA A 173 -33.98 54.27 -44.14
CA ALA A 173 -34.55 52.98 -43.75
C ALA A 173 -33.63 51.82 -44.18
N GLU A 174 -33.09 51.82 -45.40
CA GLU A 174 -32.14 50.81 -45.87
C GLU A 174 -30.87 50.77 -45.03
N LEU A 175 -30.30 51.93 -44.66
CA LEU A 175 -29.14 52.01 -43.79
C LEU A 175 -29.45 51.42 -42.41
N ALA A 176 -30.59 51.77 -41.81
CA ALA A 176 -31.03 51.20 -40.54
C ALA A 176 -31.25 49.68 -40.63
N TRP A 177 -31.78 49.16 -41.74
CA TRP A 177 -31.90 47.73 -41.98
C TRP A 177 -30.54 47.04 -42.09
N ARG A 178 -29.58 47.64 -42.79
CA ARG A 178 -28.21 47.11 -42.89
C ARG A 178 -27.51 47.11 -41.53
N GLU A 179 -27.62 48.20 -40.77
CA GLU A 179 -27.05 48.29 -39.43
C GLU A 179 -27.64 47.23 -38.49
N THR A 180 -28.96 47.09 -38.46
CA THR A 180 -29.62 46.05 -37.63
C THR A 180 -29.27 44.63 -38.08
N ALA A 181 -29.14 44.37 -39.39
CA ALA A 181 -28.68 43.09 -39.90
C ALA A 181 -27.23 42.79 -39.46
N THR A 182 -26.32 43.76 -39.56
CA THR A 182 -24.94 43.59 -39.08
C THR A 182 -24.85 43.41 -37.56
N ALA A 183 -25.69 44.11 -36.80
CA ALA A 183 -25.77 43.96 -35.35
C ALA A 183 -26.26 42.55 -34.95
N ARG A 184 -27.28 42.03 -35.65
CA ARG A 184 -27.77 40.65 -35.45
C ARG A 184 -26.70 39.62 -35.79
N ALA A 185 -26.01 39.77 -36.93
CA ALA A 185 -24.94 38.86 -37.31
C ALA A 185 -23.79 38.84 -36.28
N ARG A 186 -23.42 40.00 -35.71
CA ARG A 186 -22.43 40.07 -34.63
C ARG A 186 -22.93 39.42 -33.34
N ALA A 187 -24.20 39.58 -32.99
CA ALA A 187 -24.80 38.94 -31.82
C ALA A 187 -24.82 37.41 -31.97
N GLU A 188 -25.26 36.90 -33.13
CA GLU A 188 -25.26 35.46 -33.44
C GLU A 188 -23.84 34.87 -33.41
N ALA A 189 -22.85 35.58 -33.96
CA ALA A 189 -21.45 35.15 -33.89
C ALA A 189 -20.95 35.09 -32.43
N ALA A 190 -21.24 36.11 -31.62
CA ALA A 190 -20.86 36.15 -30.21
C ALA A 190 -21.54 35.03 -29.40
N GLU A 191 -22.80 34.70 -29.70
CA GLU A 191 -23.51 33.56 -29.09
C GLU A 191 -22.88 32.22 -29.47
N GLN A 192 -22.50 32.03 -30.74
CA GLN A 192 -21.80 30.82 -31.20
C GLN A 192 -20.43 30.67 -30.53
N GLU A 193 -19.65 31.76 -30.45
CA GLU A 193 -18.37 31.78 -29.74
C GLU A 193 -18.56 31.42 -28.26
N ALA A 194 -19.54 32.04 -27.58
CA ALA A 194 -19.86 31.72 -26.18
C ALA A 194 -20.31 30.27 -26.00
N ALA A 195 -21.09 29.72 -26.92
CA ALA A 195 -21.50 28.31 -26.90
C ALA A 195 -20.30 27.38 -27.06
N SER A 196 -19.38 27.69 -27.98
CA SER A 196 -18.15 26.90 -28.18
C SER A 196 -17.20 26.98 -26.96
N ALA A 197 -17.11 28.14 -26.32
CA ALA A 197 -16.33 28.35 -25.11
C ALA A 197 -16.92 27.55 -23.92
N ARG A 198 -18.24 27.48 -23.80
CA ARG A 198 -18.91 26.63 -22.79
C ARG A 198 -18.66 25.15 -23.06
N ALA A 199 -18.83 24.69 -24.30
CA ALA A 199 -18.59 23.29 -24.66
C ALA A 199 -17.13 22.85 -24.39
N THR A 200 -16.16 23.72 -24.65
CA THR A 200 -14.75 23.45 -24.32
C THR A 200 -14.50 23.44 -22.81
N ALA A 201 -15.11 24.35 -22.05
CA ALA A 201 -15.02 24.37 -20.59
C ALA A 201 -15.65 23.11 -19.95
N ASP A 202 -16.80 22.66 -20.46
CA ASP A 202 -17.46 21.43 -20.01
C ASP A 202 -16.59 20.20 -20.29
N ARG A 203 -15.96 20.13 -21.48
CA ARG A 203 -15.03 19.05 -21.83
C ARG A 203 -13.82 19.03 -20.88
N LEU A 204 -13.19 20.17 -20.63
CA LEU A 204 -12.04 20.27 -19.71
C LEU A 204 -12.42 19.90 -18.27
N THR A 205 -13.64 20.24 -17.85
CA THR A 205 -14.16 19.86 -16.52
C THR A 205 -14.37 18.35 -16.44
N ALA A 206 -14.95 17.74 -17.48
CA ALA A 206 -15.12 16.28 -17.56
C ALA A 206 -13.77 15.54 -17.59
N GLU A 207 -12.77 16.06 -18.33
CA GLU A 207 -11.41 15.51 -18.35
C GLU A 207 -10.74 15.60 -16.97
N ARG A 208 -10.87 16.73 -16.28
CA ARG A 208 -10.35 16.91 -14.91
C ARG A 208 -11.01 15.94 -13.93
N ASP A 209 -12.32 15.78 -14.02
CA ASP A 209 -13.07 14.91 -13.12
C ASP A 209 -12.73 13.44 -13.38
N ALA A 210 -12.58 13.03 -14.65
CA ALA A 210 -12.07 11.71 -15.02
C ALA A 210 -10.66 11.47 -14.45
N ALA A 211 -9.74 12.41 -14.63
CA ALA A 211 -8.38 12.32 -14.09
C ALA A 211 -8.36 12.26 -12.55
N ARG A 212 -9.27 12.97 -11.87
CA ARG A 212 -9.44 12.86 -10.41
C ARG A 212 -9.89 11.45 -10.01
N THR A 213 -10.90 10.89 -10.68
CA THR A 213 -11.39 9.54 -10.36
C THR A 213 -10.32 8.47 -10.60
N GLU A 214 -9.52 8.59 -11.65
CA GLU A 214 -8.38 7.69 -11.91
C GLU A 214 -7.29 7.82 -10.83
N SER A 215 -7.01 9.05 -10.38
CA SER A 215 -6.05 9.29 -9.30
C SER A 215 -6.54 8.74 -7.96
N GLU A 216 -7.84 8.86 -7.66
CA GLU A 216 -8.46 8.28 -6.47
C GLU A 216 -8.41 6.74 -6.51
N GLN A 217 -8.79 6.12 -7.64
CA GLN A 217 -8.67 4.67 -7.83
C GLN A 217 -7.23 4.18 -7.67
N SER A 218 -6.26 4.88 -8.26
CA SER A 218 -4.84 4.55 -8.12
C SER A 218 -4.36 4.64 -6.67
N ARG A 219 -4.89 5.60 -5.89
CA ARG A 219 -4.58 5.72 -4.45
C ARG A 219 -5.20 4.57 -3.66
N ASP A 220 -6.45 4.25 -3.90
CA ASP A 220 -7.16 3.15 -3.25
C ASP A 220 -6.49 1.80 -3.53
N GLU A 221 -6.05 1.57 -4.78
CA GLU A 221 -5.26 0.39 -5.16
C GLU A 221 -3.91 0.33 -4.44
N ALA A 222 -3.20 1.46 -4.35
CA ALA A 222 -1.93 1.54 -3.63
C ALA A 222 -2.09 1.33 -2.12
N GLU A 223 -3.17 1.85 -1.52
CA GLU A 223 -3.52 1.62 -0.11
C GLU A 223 -3.93 0.17 0.13
N GLY A 224 -4.73 -0.43 -0.77
CA GLY A 224 -5.06 -1.84 -0.76
C GLY A 224 -3.82 -2.74 -0.83
N ALA A 225 -2.87 -2.42 -1.72
CA ALA A 225 -1.61 -3.14 -1.84
C ALA A 225 -0.73 -3.03 -0.57
N LYS A 226 -0.70 -1.85 0.07
CA LYS A 226 -0.01 -1.66 1.36
C LYS A 226 -0.67 -2.46 2.48
N ALA A 227 -2.00 -2.44 2.57
CA ALA A 227 -2.75 -3.23 3.54
C ALA A 227 -2.51 -4.74 3.35
N ALA A 228 -2.51 -5.21 2.10
CA ALA A 228 -2.20 -6.60 1.76
C ALA A 228 -0.77 -7.00 2.16
N ARG A 229 0.22 -6.12 1.97
CA ARG A 229 1.60 -6.35 2.44
C ARG A 229 1.70 -6.48 3.95
N ILE A 230 1.09 -5.56 4.70
CA ILE A 230 1.07 -5.61 6.17
C ILE A 230 0.37 -6.89 6.67
N ALA A 231 -0.73 -7.29 6.02
CA ALA A 231 -1.41 -8.54 6.35
C ALA A 231 -0.52 -9.77 6.09
N ALA A 232 0.21 -9.79 4.97
CA ALA A 232 1.14 -10.86 4.65
C ALA A 232 2.34 -10.92 5.62
N GLU A 233 2.87 -9.77 6.05
CA GLU A 233 3.93 -9.70 7.06
C GLU A 233 3.45 -10.24 8.41
N ARG A 234 2.25 -9.83 8.87
CA ARG A 234 1.66 -10.37 10.10
C ARG A 234 1.45 -11.89 10.04
N GLU A 235 1.10 -12.43 8.88
CA GLU A 235 0.97 -13.88 8.72
C GLU A 235 2.34 -14.58 8.76
N ARG A 236 3.38 -13.99 8.16
CA ARG A 236 4.76 -14.49 8.31
C ARG A 236 5.20 -14.50 9.77
N ASP A 237 4.90 -13.45 10.52
CA ASP A 237 5.23 -13.37 11.95
C ASP A 237 4.51 -14.46 12.77
N ARG A 238 3.23 -14.74 12.46
CA ARG A 238 2.49 -15.84 13.09
C ARG A 238 3.10 -17.21 12.75
N VAL A 239 3.48 -17.43 11.50
CA VAL A 239 4.14 -18.67 11.07
C VAL A 239 5.48 -18.83 11.77
N ALA A 240 6.29 -17.76 11.83
CA ALA A 240 7.57 -17.76 12.53
C ALA A 240 7.41 -18.03 14.04
N SER A 241 6.37 -17.48 14.68
CA SER A 241 6.05 -17.77 16.09
C SER A 241 5.71 -19.25 16.28
N ARG A 242 4.87 -19.82 15.42
CA ARG A 242 4.51 -21.25 15.46
C ARG A 242 5.71 -22.16 15.21
N GLU A 243 6.58 -21.79 14.28
CA GLU A 243 7.84 -22.51 14.03
C GLU A 243 8.74 -22.47 15.26
N GLY A 244 8.88 -21.31 15.91
CA GLY A 244 9.61 -21.16 17.17
C GLY A 244 9.05 -22.04 18.29
N GLU A 245 7.73 -22.09 18.47
CA GLU A 245 7.06 -22.98 19.43
C GLU A 245 7.32 -24.46 19.13
N LEU A 246 7.23 -24.86 17.86
CA LEU A 246 7.50 -26.25 17.45
C LEU A 246 8.96 -26.63 17.68
N LEU A 247 9.92 -25.75 17.36
CA LEU A 247 11.34 -25.98 17.63
C LEU A 247 11.62 -26.09 19.13
N ALA A 248 11.00 -25.24 19.96
CA ALA A 248 11.10 -25.34 21.41
C ALA A 248 10.51 -26.66 21.94
N SER A 249 9.37 -27.10 21.39
CA SER A 249 8.77 -28.39 21.76
C SER A 249 9.65 -29.59 21.36
N LEU A 250 10.32 -29.51 20.20
CA LEU A 250 11.23 -30.53 19.71
C LEU A 250 12.48 -30.61 20.60
N GLU A 251 13.06 -29.48 20.97
CA GLU A 251 14.21 -29.44 21.88
C GLU A 251 13.84 -29.96 23.28
N SER A 252 12.64 -29.63 23.77
CA SER A 252 12.10 -30.21 25.01
C SER A 252 12.02 -31.75 24.91
N ALA A 253 11.39 -32.27 23.86
CA ALA A 253 11.29 -33.72 23.63
C ALA A 253 12.66 -34.40 23.49
N ARG A 254 13.63 -33.72 22.86
CA ARG A 254 15.02 -34.20 22.76
C ARG A 254 15.67 -34.28 24.15
N SER A 255 15.49 -33.26 24.99
CA SER A 255 16.03 -33.25 26.35
C SER A 255 15.42 -34.36 27.22
N GLU A 256 14.11 -34.63 27.05
CA GLU A 256 13.42 -35.74 27.70
C GLU A 256 13.97 -37.09 27.25
N LEU A 257 14.18 -37.29 25.94
CA LEU A 257 14.79 -38.51 25.42
C LEU A 257 16.21 -38.74 25.96
N VAL A 258 17.04 -37.69 26.04
CA VAL A 258 18.37 -37.78 26.64
C VAL A 258 18.29 -38.15 28.13
N SER A 259 17.36 -37.55 28.88
CA SER A 259 17.12 -37.89 30.28
C SER A 259 16.67 -39.35 30.45
N LEU A 260 15.73 -39.81 29.63
CA LEU A 260 15.27 -41.21 29.63
C LEU A 260 16.41 -42.16 29.27
N HIS A 261 17.24 -41.83 28.28
CA HIS A 261 18.40 -42.63 27.92
C HIS A 261 19.42 -42.72 29.05
N GLY A 262 19.66 -41.61 29.76
CA GLY A 262 20.48 -41.61 30.99
C GLY A 262 19.91 -42.56 32.05
N ARG A 263 18.61 -42.47 32.34
CA ARG A 263 17.95 -43.36 33.30
C ARG A 263 17.96 -44.83 32.89
N VAL A 264 17.82 -45.13 31.60
CA VAL A 264 17.94 -46.50 31.07
C VAL A 264 19.38 -47.00 31.24
N SER A 265 20.38 -46.18 30.91
CA SER A 265 21.80 -46.54 31.09
C SER A 265 22.13 -46.80 32.57
N GLU A 266 21.65 -45.94 33.47
CA GLU A 266 21.77 -46.16 34.92
C GLU A 266 21.11 -47.47 35.36
N ALA A 267 19.88 -47.74 34.92
CA ALA A 267 19.18 -48.98 35.23
C ALA A 267 19.92 -50.22 34.68
N GLU A 268 20.49 -50.13 33.46
CA GLU A 268 21.32 -51.20 32.87
C GLU A 268 22.57 -51.46 33.72
N THR A 269 23.26 -50.42 34.18
CA THR A 269 24.43 -50.59 35.06
C THR A 269 24.07 -51.20 36.41
N LEU A 270 22.91 -50.85 36.97
CA LEU A 270 22.40 -51.45 38.21
C LEU A 270 22.06 -52.94 38.00
N VAL A 271 21.40 -53.29 36.90
CA VAL A 271 21.09 -54.69 36.55
C VAL A 271 22.38 -55.49 36.33
N GLU A 272 23.38 -54.93 35.66
CA GLU A 272 24.66 -55.60 35.46
C GLU A 272 25.41 -55.79 36.78
N GLY A 273 25.39 -54.77 37.67
CA GLY A 273 25.90 -54.90 39.03
C GLY A 273 25.22 -56.03 39.81
N GLN A 274 23.88 -56.08 39.79
CA GLN A 274 23.10 -57.15 40.44
C GLN A 274 23.43 -58.54 39.85
N ARG A 275 23.69 -58.65 38.55
CA ARG A 275 24.12 -59.91 37.92
C ARG A 275 25.48 -60.36 38.41
N VAL A 276 26.45 -59.45 38.52
CA VAL A 276 27.78 -59.75 39.05
C VAL A 276 27.69 -60.20 40.51
N GLU A 277 26.90 -59.51 41.34
CA GLU A 277 26.64 -59.88 42.74
C GLU A 277 25.96 -61.25 42.84
N ALA A 278 24.93 -61.51 42.04
CA ALA A 278 24.27 -62.81 42.01
C ALA A 278 25.23 -63.94 41.57
N ALA A 279 26.11 -63.69 40.61
CA ALA A 279 27.14 -64.63 40.19
C ALA A 279 28.20 -64.87 41.27
N ALA A 280 28.57 -63.84 42.04
CA ALA A 280 29.44 -63.98 43.20
C ALA A 280 28.76 -64.79 44.32
N ALA A 281 27.50 -64.48 44.65
CA ALA A 281 26.71 -65.22 45.63
C ALA A 281 26.51 -66.68 45.23
N LYS A 282 26.36 -66.97 43.93
CA LYS A 282 26.29 -68.35 43.42
C LYS A 282 27.60 -69.10 43.65
N ARG A 283 28.74 -68.47 43.36
CA ARG A 283 30.07 -69.05 43.60
C ARG A 283 30.31 -69.32 45.08
N THR A 284 30.01 -68.37 45.96
CA THR A 284 30.15 -68.60 47.41
C THR A 284 29.23 -69.72 47.90
N ALA A 285 28.02 -69.84 47.36
CA ALA A 285 27.13 -70.97 47.65
C ALA A 285 27.65 -72.32 47.11
N ASP A 286 28.30 -72.34 45.93
CA ASP A 286 28.97 -73.51 45.37
C ASP A 286 30.18 -73.93 46.23
N ASP A 287 31.00 -72.97 46.66
CA ASP A 287 32.16 -73.17 47.54
C ASP A 287 31.73 -73.73 48.90
N LEU A 288 30.68 -73.16 49.51
CA LEU A 288 30.08 -73.67 50.75
C LEU A 288 29.57 -75.11 50.55
N ARG A 289 28.90 -75.40 49.42
CA ARG A 289 28.46 -76.78 49.12
C ARG A 289 29.64 -77.73 48.95
N SER A 290 30.75 -77.30 48.34
CA SER A 290 31.97 -78.11 48.24
C SER A 290 32.60 -78.35 49.61
N ALA A 291 32.73 -77.30 50.44
CA ALA A 291 33.25 -77.40 51.79
C ALA A 291 32.40 -78.32 52.69
N VAL A 292 31.08 -78.30 52.54
CA VAL A 292 30.18 -79.24 53.22
C VAL A 292 30.44 -80.68 52.76
N ARG A 293 30.55 -80.94 51.45
CA ARG A 293 30.90 -82.29 50.96
C ARG A 293 32.25 -82.77 51.46
N ASP A 294 33.26 -81.90 51.50
CA ASP A 294 34.58 -82.23 52.04
C ASP A 294 34.52 -82.51 53.55
N ALA A 295 33.72 -81.74 54.29
CA ALA A 295 33.49 -81.97 55.71
C ALA A 295 32.74 -83.29 55.96
N GLU A 296 31.75 -83.63 55.14
CA GLU A 296 31.05 -84.91 55.16
C GLU A 296 31.99 -86.07 54.82
N ALA A 297 32.86 -85.91 53.82
CA ALA A 297 33.87 -86.90 53.46
C ALA A 297 34.89 -87.10 54.59
N LYS A 298 35.39 -86.02 55.20
CA LYS A 298 36.27 -86.07 56.38
C LYS A 298 35.57 -86.74 57.57
N ARG A 299 34.28 -86.46 57.78
CA ARG A 299 33.48 -87.13 58.80
C ARG A 299 33.33 -88.62 58.51
N GLY A 300 33.08 -88.99 57.26
CA GLY A 300 33.04 -90.38 56.80
C GLY A 300 34.36 -91.11 57.05
N GLN A 301 35.48 -90.48 56.71
CA GLN A 301 36.82 -91.00 56.99
C GLN A 301 37.05 -91.18 58.49
N ALA A 302 36.73 -90.18 59.32
CA ALA A 302 36.89 -90.27 60.77
C ALA A 302 36.03 -91.39 61.41
N VAL A 303 34.83 -91.64 60.87
CA VAL A 303 33.99 -92.77 61.28
C VAL A 303 34.64 -94.10 60.88
N ALA A 304 35.14 -94.22 59.66
CA ALA A 304 35.84 -95.42 59.19
C ALA A 304 37.11 -95.70 60.02
N ASP A 305 37.91 -94.68 60.31
CA ASP A 305 39.11 -94.79 61.16
C ASP A 305 38.74 -95.23 62.58
N ARG A 306 37.68 -94.64 63.17
CA ARG A 306 37.16 -95.06 64.47
C ARG A 306 36.74 -96.53 64.45
N ASP A 307 36.01 -96.96 63.42
CA ASP A 307 35.54 -98.33 63.30
C ASP A 307 36.71 -99.31 63.08
N GLN A 308 37.76 -98.90 62.35
CA GLN A 308 39.01 -99.66 62.21
C GLN A 308 39.76 -99.77 63.55
N ILE A 309 39.85 -98.68 64.31
CA ILE A 309 40.44 -98.69 65.67
C ILE A 309 39.63 -99.61 66.58
N GLN A 310 38.30 -99.56 66.53
CA GLN A 310 37.43 -100.46 67.30
C GLN A 310 37.61 -101.92 66.89
N ALA A 311 37.77 -102.22 65.60
CA ALA A 311 38.06 -103.56 65.12
C ALA A 311 39.41 -104.06 65.66
N ARG A 312 40.47 -103.24 65.55
CA ARG A 312 41.79 -103.55 66.13
C ARG A 312 41.74 -103.71 67.65
N ALA A 313 40.95 -102.89 68.34
CA ALA A 313 40.74 -103.02 69.78
C ALA A 313 40.09 -104.36 70.13
N ARG A 314 39.07 -104.79 69.38
CA ARG A 314 38.44 -106.12 69.55
C ARG A 314 39.42 -107.27 69.25
N GLU A 315 40.26 -107.14 68.22
CA GLU A 315 41.32 -108.13 67.93
C GLU A 315 42.33 -108.22 69.08
N LEU A 316 42.77 -107.07 69.61
CA LEU A 316 43.64 -107.01 70.78
C LEU A 316 42.97 -107.59 72.04
N GLU A 317 41.69 -107.30 72.26
CA GLU A 317 40.90 -107.91 73.35
C GLU A 317 40.82 -109.43 73.22
N GLN A 318 40.58 -109.95 72.01
CA GLN A 318 40.60 -111.39 71.74
C GLN A 318 41.98 -112.01 71.98
N HIS A 319 43.04 -111.36 71.50
CA HIS A 319 44.42 -111.79 71.77
C HIS A 319 44.72 -111.79 73.27
N ASN A 320 44.29 -110.77 74.00
CA ASN A 320 44.51 -110.65 75.44
C ASN A 320 43.69 -111.69 76.22
N TRP A 321 42.49 -112.01 75.75
CA TRP A 321 41.68 -113.11 76.27
C TRP A 321 42.37 -114.47 76.03
N GLN A 322 42.90 -114.72 74.83
CA GLN A 322 43.69 -115.92 74.53
C GLN A 322 44.96 -116.01 75.40
N LEU A 323 45.69 -114.89 75.58
CA LEU A 323 46.86 -114.82 76.45
C LEU A 323 46.49 -115.06 77.93
N SER A 324 45.36 -114.52 78.38
CA SER A 324 44.85 -114.74 79.74
C SER A 324 44.47 -116.21 79.95
N ARG A 325 43.78 -116.81 78.98
CA ARG A 325 43.42 -118.23 79.00
C ARG A 325 44.66 -119.13 78.99
N THR A 326 45.62 -118.88 78.12
CA THR A 326 46.90 -119.63 78.09
C THR A 326 47.69 -119.42 79.39
N ALA A 327 47.68 -118.23 79.98
CA ALA A 327 48.28 -117.99 81.28
C ALA A 327 47.55 -118.75 82.40
N GLU A 328 46.22 -118.88 82.34
CA GLU A 328 45.43 -119.70 83.26
C GLU A 328 45.71 -121.20 83.08
N GLU A 329 45.80 -121.68 81.84
CA GLU A 329 46.19 -123.05 81.48
C GLU A 329 47.61 -123.34 81.97
N LEU A 330 48.58 -122.44 81.76
CA LEU A 330 49.93 -122.55 82.30
C LEU A 330 49.95 -122.52 83.84
N ARG A 331 49.15 -121.65 84.49
CA ARG A 331 49.02 -121.65 85.97
C ARG A 331 48.36 -122.94 86.48
N ALA A 332 47.42 -123.52 85.74
CA ALA A 332 46.82 -124.81 86.06
C ALA A 332 47.82 -125.96 85.88
N ALA A 333 48.60 -125.94 84.79
CA ALA A 333 49.69 -126.89 84.54
C ALA A 333 50.78 -126.79 85.60
N VAL A 334 51.20 -125.57 85.98
CA VAL A 334 52.13 -125.37 87.09
C VAL A 334 51.54 -125.92 88.39
N ARG A 335 50.27 -125.62 88.71
CA ARG A 335 49.61 -126.19 89.89
C ARG A 335 49.53 -127.71 89.86
N ALA A 336 49.24 -128.31 88.72
CA ALA A 336 49.24 -129.76 88.52
C ALA A 336 50.64 -130.35 88.70
N LEU A 337 51.66 -129.78 88.07
CA LEU A 337 53.06 -130.18 88.26
C LEU A 337 53.53 -129.99 89.70
N THR A 338 53.04 -128.96 90.40
CA THR A 338 53.33 -128.74 91.82
C THR A 338 52.65 -129.81 92.68
N ALA A 339 51.41 -130.17 92.37
CA ALA A 339 50.68 -131.27 93.01
C ALA A 339 51.33 -132.63 92.72
N GLU A 340 51.80 -132.88 91.50
CA GLU A 340 52.57 -134.06 91.12
C GLU A 340 53.91 -134.11 91.83
N ARG A 341 54.63 -132.99 91.91
CA ARG A 341 55.89 -132.88 92.67
C ARG A 341 55.64 -133.13 94.16
N ASP A 342 54.58 -132.58 94.73
CA ASP A 342 54.27 -132.74 96.15
C ASP A 342 53.73 -134.16 96.44
N ALA A 343 53.02 -134.78 95.50
CA ALA A 343 52.68 -136.20 95.52
C ALA A 343 53.95 -137.06 95.45
N ALA A 344 54.86 -136.79 94.51
CA ALA A 344 56.14 -137.47 94.39
C ALA A 344 57.03 -137.25 95.62
N ARG A 345 57.00 -136.08 96.26
CA ARG A 345 57.66 -135.84 97.54
C ARG A 345 57.00 -136.62 98.66
N SER A 346 55.67 -136.71 98.70
CA SER A 346 54.97 -137.55 99.67
C SER A 346 55.25 -139.05 99.45
N GLU A 347 55.48 -139.46 98.21
CA GLU A 347 55.93 -140.80 97.81
C GLU A 347 57.38 -141.03 98.25
N ALA A 348 58.26 -140.07 98.01
CA ALA A 348 59.65 -140.07 98.43
C ALA A 348 59.80 -140.04 99.96
N ASP A 349 58.94 -139.32 100.68
CA ASP A 349 58.90 -139.30 102.14
C ASP A 349 58.30 -140.58 102.70
N ARG A 350 57.36 -141.22 101.99
CA ARG A 350 56.90 -142.57 102.31
C ARG A 350 58.01 -143.60 102.08
N ALA A 351 58.78 -143.47 101.00
CA ALA A 351 59.95 -144.31 100.74
C ALA A 351 61.05 -144.08 101.78
N ARG A 352 61.34 -142.82 102.16
CA ARG A 352 62.27 -142.47 103.24
C ARG A 352 61.81 -143.04 104.56
N ARG A 353 60.55 -142.89 104.94
CA ARG A 353 60.01 -143.53 106.16
C ARG A 353 60.14 -145.06 106.15
N ARG A 354 60.03 -145.72 105.00
CA ARG A 354 60.28 -147.16 104.87
C ARG A 354 61.76 -147.51 105.00
N VAL A 355 62.65 -146.66 104.48
CA VAL A 355 64.10 -146.82 104.61
C VAL A 355 64.55 -146.54 106.04
N ASP A 356 64.06 -145.49 106.69
CA ASP A 356 64.36 -145.16 108.09
C ASP A 356 63.83 -146.24 109.06
N ALA A 357 62.67 -146.84 108.75
CA ALA A 357 62.16 -147.99 109.50
C ALA A 357 63.02 -149.26 109.34
N LEU A 358 63.73 -149.42 108.22
CA LEU A 358 64.67 -150.51 107.98
C LEU A 358 66.08 -150.21 108.52
N THR A 359 66.42 -148.93 108.70
CA THR A 359 67.78 -148.50 109.09
C THR A 359 67.91 -148.28 110.61
N ALA A 360 66.80 -148.22 111.36
CA ALA A 360 66.81 -148.00 112.81
C ALA A 360 67.16 -149.24 113.70
N LEU A 361 67.52 -150.39 113.10
CA LEU A 361 67.88 -151.62 113.84
C LEU A 361 69.40 -151.94 113.85
N THR A 362 70.25 -151.12 113.23
CA THR A 362 71.71 -151.34 113.17
C THR A 362 72.50 -150.02 113.29
N ASP A 363 73.32 -149.94 114.34
CA ASP A 363 74.37 -148.94 114.66
C ASP A 363 73.93 -147.50 115.05
N ARG A 364 74.20 -146.96 116.25
CA ARG A 364 75.37 -146.95 117.17
C ARG A 364 76.55 -146.10 116.65
N HIS A 365 76.86 -145.03 117.41
CA HIS A 365 78.09 -144.23 117.48
C HIS A 365 78.29 -142.99 116.55
N ASP A 366 78.23 -141.82 117.21
CA ASP A 366 79.35 -140.87 117.41
C ASP A 366 79.78 -139.84 116.32
N THR A 367 80.13 -138.63 116.79
CA THR A 367 80.94 -137.52 116.20
C THR A 367 80.34 -136.45 115.22
N GLY A 368 80.60 -135.15 115.50
CA GLY A 368 80.52 -133.98 114.55
C GLY A 368 81.83 -133.80 113.74
N PRO A 369 82.34 -132.60 113.28
CA PRO A 369 81.82 -131.21 113.04
C PRO A 369 82.38 -130.44 111.75
N ARG A 370 81.83 -129.23 111.39
CA ARG A 370 82.40 -128.06 110.60
C ARG A 370 82.96 -128.28 109.13
N PRO A 371 83.44 -127.26 108.34
CA PRO A 371 82.96 -125.92 107.92
C PRO A 371 83.21 -125.56 106.40
N ALA A 372 82.85 -124.32 106.02
CA ALA A 372 83.58 -123.38 105.12
C ALA A 372 83.49 -123.44 103.56
N VAL A 373 83.61 -122.20 103.02
CA VAL A 373 84.08 -121.76 101.70
C VAL A 373 82.98 -121.65 100.62
N ASP A 374 82.43 -120.48 100.27
CA ASP A 374 83.04 -119.25 99.72
C ASP A 374 83.25 -119.32 98.19
N ARG A 375 83.19 -118.13 97.56
CA ARG A 375 83.42 -117.80 96.13
C ARG A 375 82.32 -118.13 95.12
N GLU A 376 82.03 -117.30 94.12
CA GLU A 376 82.42 -115.93 93.73
C GLU A 376 81.50 -115.52 92.54
N PRO A 377 81.54 -114.24 92.11
CA PRO A 377 80.62 -113.56 91.19
C PRO A 377 81.16 -113.65 89.71
N PRO A 378 81.02 -112.70 88.73
CA PRO A 378 80.41 -111.36 88.67
C PRO A 378 79.66 -111.04 87.35
N THR A 379 79.50 -109.72 87.09
CA THR A 379 79.10 -108.99 85.87
C THR A 379 77.59 -108.79 85.67
N GLY A 380 77.05 -107.59 85.50
CA GLY A 380 77.62 -106.25 85.38
C GLY A 380 76.64 -105.37 84.59
N LEU A 381 76.59 -104.06 84.91
CA LEU A 381 76.36 -102.95 83.97
C LEU A 381 74.94 -102.85 83.34
N HIS A 382 74.22 -101.73 83.22
CA HIS A 382 74.41 -100.30 83.38
C HIS A 382 73.02 -99.66 83.66
N ALA A 383 72.93 -98.66 84.53
CA ALA A 383 71.85 -97.66 84.45
C ALA A 383 72.32 -96.34 85.10
N LEU A 384 72.66 -95.37 84.26
CA LEU A 384 72.80 -93.93 84.54
C LEU A 384 71.93 -93.19 83.50
N PRO A 385 71.52 -91.92 83.71
CA PRO A 385 71.77 -91.03 84.84
C PRO A 385 70.49 -90.41 85.46
N PRO A 386 70.59 -89.75 86.63
CA PRO A 386 69.62 -88.77 87.14
C PRO A 386 70.04 -87.32 86.75
N MET A 387 69.16 -86.34 87.01
CA MET A 387 69.36 -84.87 86.95
C MET A 387 69.21 -84.18 85.57
N ASN A 388 68.14 -83.40 85.41
CA ASN A 388 68.12 -81.92 85.50
C ASN A 388 66.98 -81.29 84.68
N GLY A 389 66.30 -80.30 85.26
CA GLY A 389 65.57 -79.28 84.49
C GLY A 389 64.37 -78.66 85.20
N PRO A 390 64.55 -77.59 86.00
CA PRO A 390 63.48 -76.73 86.46
C PRO A 390 63.20 -75.58 85.46
N VAL A 391 61.94 -75.14 85.43
CA VAL A 391 61.46 -73.75 85.41
C VAL A 391 62.36 -72.67 84.76
N ASN A 392 61.83 -72.09 83.67
CA ASN A 392 62.06 -70.74 83.10
C ASN A 392 63.35 -70.39 82.33
N GLY A 393 63.19 -70.10 81.03
CA GLY A 393 63.51 -68.77 80.50
C GLY A 393 64.57 -68.62 79.39
N ALA A 394 64.24 -67.72 78.44
CA ALA A 394 65.11 -66.89 77.58
C ALA A 394 65.64 -67.50 76.26
N ARG A 395 65.99 -66.75 75.19
CA ARG A 395 65.74 -65.39 74.65
C ARG A 395 66.78 -65.21 73.52
N GLY A 396 66.40 -64.58 72.40
CA GLY A 396 67.33 -64.03 71.38
C GLY A 396 67.77 -65.05 70.34
N GLY A 397 67.88 -64.77 69.04
CA GLY A 397 68.01 -63.58 68.19
C GLY A 397 68.56 -64.15 66.85
N SER A 398 68.77 -63.50 65.73
CA SER A 398 68.71 -62.14 65.18
C SER A 398 69.21 -62.33 63.72
N LEU A 399 68.76 -61.53 62.75
CA LEU A 399 69.56 -60.86 61.67
C LEU A 399 68.78 -60.63 60.35
N LEU A 400 68.78 -59.34 59.94
CA LEU A 400 68.71 -58.73 58.60
C LEU A 400 67.34 -58.83 57.88
N ASP A 401 66.69 -57.73 57.47
CA ASP A 401 67.20 -56.57 56.73
C ASP A 401 66.34 -55.29 56.95
N GLY A 402 66.88 -54.13 56.54
CA GLY A 402 66.53 -52.73 56.87
C GLY A 402 65.06 -52.30 56.75
N GLY A 403 64.65 -51.14 57.24
CA GLY A 403 65.35 -49.87 57.40
C GLY A 403 64.31 -48.73 57.28
N ASP A 404 64.64 -47.60 57.89
CA ASP A 404 64.04 -46.26 57.73
C ASP A 404 62.65 -45.89 58.29
N PRO A 405 62.64 -44.99 59.29
CA PRO A 405 61.62 -43.98 59.51
C PRO A 405 62.06 -42.62 58.92
N LEU A 406 61.10 -41.83 58.41
CA LEU A 406 61.15 -40.42 57.96
C LEU A 406 60.84 -40.24 56.46
N ALA A 407 59.57 -39.92 56.18
CA ALA A 407 59.15 -38.94 55.18
C ALA A 407 57.69 -38.57 55.55
N THR A 408 57.40 -37.43 56.17
CA THR A 408 57.12 -36.16 55.48
C THR A 408 56.71 -36.38 54.03
N ASP A 409 55.41 -36.46 53.74
CA ASP A 409 54.77 -35.34 53.05
C ASP A 409 53.23 -35.41 53.11
N PRO A 410 52.56 -34.35 53.58
CA PRO A 410 51.23 -33.98 53.13
C PRO A 410 51.34 -33.28 51.76
N LEU A 411 50.20 -32.94 51.14
CA LEU A 411 50.05 -32.19 49.87
C LEU A 411 49.91 -33.05 48.61
N ASN A 412 48.72 -33.66 48.44
CA ASN A 412 48.17 -33.74 47.09
C ASN A 412 47.31 -32.48 46.84
N ARG A 413 48.00 -31.51 46.26
CA ARG A 413 47.56 -30.18 45.87
C ARG A 413 46.70 -30.33 44.61
N THR A 414 45.39 -30.22 44.76
CA THR A 414 44.50 -29.76 43.68
C THR A 414 44.95 -28.37 43.25
N GLY A 415 45.67 -28.29 42.13
CA GLY A 415 45.89 -27.04 41.41
C GLY A 415 44.79 -26.83 40.37
N PRO A 416 44.30 -25.60 40.20
CA PRO A 416 43.70 -25.15 38.96
C PRO A 416 44.62 -24.11 38.32
N PHE A 417 45.37 -24.49 37.29
CA PHE A 417 45.92 -23.53 36.33
C PHE A 417 45.87 -24.09 34.91
N GLY A 418 44.87 -23.59 34.19
CA GLY A 418 44.77 -23.43 32.75
C GLY A 418 43.60 -22.46 32.56
N GLY A 419 43.75 -21.19 32.20
CA GLY A 419 44.77 -20.59 31.37
C GLY A 419 44.23 -20.47 29.95
N GLY A 420 43.71 -19.28 29.61
CA GLY A 420 43.56 -18.83 28.22
C GLY A 420 42.13 -18.72 27.71
N GLY A 421 41.71 -17.48 27.39
CA GLY A 421 40.52 -17.26 26.57
C GLY A 421 39.94 -15.86 26.71
N TYR A 422 40.48 -14.92 25.94
CA TYR A 422 40.01 -13.56 25.68
C TYR A 422 38.48 -13.40 25.61
N PRO A 423 37.99 -12.17 25.87
CA PRO A 423 37.40 -11.49 24.71
C PRO A 423 38.03 -10.13 24.45
N ASP A 424 38.74 -10.06 23.34
CA ASP A 424 38.71 -8.90 22.46
C ASP A 424 37.24 -8.63 22.10
N ARG A 425 36.74 -7.46 22.46
CA ARG A 425 35.77 -6.79 21.59
C ARG A 425 36.04 -5.30 21.57
N ASN A 426 36.80 -4.96 20.52
CA ASN A 426 36.82 -3.70 19.80
C ASN A 426 35.51 -2.91 19.92
N GLY A 427 35.69 -1.61 20.14
CA GLY A 427 34.63 -0.64 20.04
C GLY A 427 34.21 -0.34 18.59
N HIS A 428 33.02 0.25 18.49
CA HIS A 428 32.62 1.18 17.44
C HIS A 428 31.66 2.18 18.11
N ARG A 429 32.08 3.45 18.27
CA ARG A 429 31.63 4.61 17.46
C ARG A 429 30.11 4.69 17.24
N LEU A 430 29.51 5.68 17.93
CA LEU A 430 28.46 6.68 17.55
C LEU A 430 28.08 6.80 16.05
N PRO A 431 27.07 7.62 15.65
CA PRO A 431 25.71 7.90 16.18
C PRO A 431 24.62 7.98 15.04
N HIS A 432 23.40 8.41 15.39
CA HIS A 432 22.30 8.95 14.55
C HIS A 432 21.48 8.02 13.63
N ALA A 433 20.16 7.97 13.87
CA ALA A 433 19.10 8.39 12.92
C ALA A 433 17.72 8.29 13.61
N GLY A 434 16.91 9.33 13.45
CA GLY A 434 15.55 9.46 14.00
C GLY A 434 15.22 10.92 14.24
#